data_AF-A0A7X7F5D0-F1
#
_entry.id   AF-A0A7X7F5D0-F1
#
_cell.length_a   1.000
_cell.length_b   1.000
_cell.length_c   1.000
_cell.angle_alpha   90.00
_cell.angle_beta   90.00
_cell.angle_gamma   90.00
#
_symmetry.space_group_name_H-M   'P 1'
#
loop_
_entity.id
_entity.type
_entity.pdbx_description
1 polymer ?
#
loop_
_entity_poly.entity_id
_entity_poly.type
_entity_poly.pdbx_seq_one_letter_code
_entity_poly.pdbx_strand_id
1 'polypeptide(L)'
;PKACSHHAGDVLDVLLSCIGWEGSPIYFGGNDWKLMNTQCIDVITFELSGLFFRDPRAARAAEMALDWLRRIQRSHEGYFSVRQDLEHNGLAASRLISCYLMMARLGRDVEPMDEQAFVQSVTGVRHLEHGRAILHRTPTKFASFAWGSKRMALALPREGNWVVWPHYASYLGLIDGQDGSLRSKARLVNFEHDVRTDGFRVTGTLQRLGGQVTQDFAFISPEGDIVVYIERLRAKDGVRPKSRETGVIGHEYPLGVNSRTLHGRFGAKEMVGVGNEKQVHLLETDWLNVGGQIGYVVRRGAGRQNVVRYHDDTAGTGRVPQLQEWFSLIGDAAIPSLTDGADWACVVTFLNQSPEETARWADRVRFEVEGDKAVCRIGEDSFDVDFSKKNATTDENAR
;
A
#
# COMPACT_ATOMS: atom_id res chain seq x y z
N PRO A 1 -19.17 9.20 -30.16
CA PRO A 1 -18.59 10.44 -29.57
C PRO A 1 -19.10 10.76 -28.15
N LYS A 2 -20.41 11.03 -27.94
CA LYS A 2 -20.96 11.39 -26.62
C LYS A 2 -20.84 10.31 -25.55
N ALA A 3 -20.86 9.03 -25.94
CA ALA A 3 -20.63 7.91 -25.03
C ALA A 3 -19.21 7.92 -24.43
N CYS A 4 -18.21 8.40 -25.16
CA CYS A 4 -16.81 8.44 -24.70
C CYS A 4 -16.56 9.53 -23.64
N SER A 5 -17.43 10.54 -23.55
CA SER A 5 -17.34 11.61 -22.55
C SER A 5 -18.26 11.37 -21.34
N HIS A 6 -19.08 10.31 -21.36
CA HIS A 6 -19.97 9.99 -20.26
C HIS A 6 -19.16 9.59 -19.02
N HIS A 7 -19.42 10.23 -17.88
CA HIS A 7 -18.68 10.07 -16.62
C HIS A 7 -17.17 10.37 -16.67
N ALA A 8 -16.67 10.98 -17.76
CA ALA A 8 -15.22 11.19 -17.90
C ALA A 8 -14.66 12.20 -16.88
N GLY A 9 -15.47 13.17 -16.43
CA GLY A 9 -15.14 14.04 -15.30
C GLY A 9 -15.11 13.30 -13.96
N ASP A 10 -16.08 12.41 -13.71
CA ASP A 10 -16.10 11.59 -12.49
C ASP A 10 -14.89 10.66 -12.42
N VAL A 11 -14.48 10.10 -13.56
CA VAL A 11 -13.27 9.29 -13.69
C VAL A 11 -12.02 10.12 -13.39
N LEU A 12 -11.96 11.36 -13.87
CA LEU A 12 -10.87 12.29 -13.55
C LEU A 12 -10.81 12.59 -12.05
N ASP A 13 -11.94 12.83 -11.40
CA ASP A 13 -11.99 13.09 -9.95
C ASP A 13 -11.46 11.90 -9.13
N VAL A 14 -11.82 10.68 -9.53
CA VAL A 14 -11.27 9.46 -8.92
C VAL A 14 -9.77 9.36 -9.18
N LEU A 15 -9.33 9.55 -10.43
CA LEU A 15 -7.91 9.48 -10.79
C LEU A 15 -7.07 10.47 -9.99
N LEU A 16 -7.45 11.75 -9.93
CA LEU A 16 -6.75 12.80 -9.18
C LEU A 16 -6.68 12.49 -7.68
N SER A 17 -7.64 11.76 -7.15
CA SER A 17 -7.63 11.33 -5.74
C SER A 17 -6.74 10.11 -5.50
N CYS A 18 -6.35 9.43 -6.57
CA CYS A 18 -5.50 8.25 -6.57
C CYS A 18 -4.13 8.54 -7.20
N ILE A 19 -3.60 9.76 -7.12
CA ILE A 19 -2.22 10.03 -7.54
C ILE A 19 -1.30 10.26 -6.35
N GLY A 20 -0.04 9.85 -6.46
CA GLY A 20 1.03 10.21 -5.54
C GLY A 20 1.39 11.69 -5.67
N TRP A 21 2.25 12.17 -4.76
CA TRP A 21 2.71 13.56 -4.76
C TRP A 21 3.67 13.86 -5.94
N GLU A 22 4.15 12.82 -6.61
CA GLU A 22 4.90 12.84 -7.86
C GLU A 22 4.01 12.87 -9.11
N GLY A 23 2.68 12.84 -8.96
CA GLY A 23 1.74 12.80 -10.09
C GLY A 23 1.62 11.44 -10.78
N SER A 24 2.08 10.35 -10.15
CA SER A 24 1.87 8.98 -10.65
C SER A 24 0.61 8.36 -10.08
N PRO A 25 -0.16 7.55 -10.84
CA PRO A 25 -1.28 6.80 -10.28
C PRO A 25 -0.88 5.80 -9.19
N ILE A 26 -1.68 5.73 -8.13
CA ILE A 26 -1.59 4.78 -7.03
C ILE A 26 -2.54 3.62 -7.31
N TYR A 27 -2.00 2.41 -7.34
CA TYR A 27 -2.76 1.19 -7.60
C TYR A 27 -3.28 0.63 -6.28
N PHE A 28 -4.31 1.28 -5.73
CA PHE A 28 -4.90 0.94 -4.42
C PHE A 28 -5.46 -0.50 -4.34
N GLY A 29 -5.77 -1.12 -5.47
CA GLY A 29 -6.18 -2.53 -5.57
C GLY A 29 -5.02 -3.53 -5.66
N GLY A 30 -3.78 -3.07 -5.55
CA GLY A 30 -2.59 -3.91 -5.70
C GLY A 30 -2.16 -4.08 -7.14
N ASN A 31 -0.89 -4.42 -7.31
CA ASN A 31 -0.32 -4.71 -8.60
C ASN A 31 0.64 -5.89 -8.55
N ASP A 32 0.83 -6.57 -9.68
CA ASP A 32 1.74 -7.71 -9.82
C ASP A 32 2.91 -7.44 -10.80
N TRP A 33 3.02 -6.23 -11.34
CA TRP A 33 4.15 -5.77 -12.16
C TRP A 33 4.92 -4.60 -11.53
N LYS A 34 6.16 -4.37 -11.95
CA LYS A 34 6.99 -3.25 -11.49
C LYS A 34 6.40 -1.91 -11.91
N LEU A 35 6.12 -1.02 -10.97
CA LEU A 35 5.25 0.14 -11.19
C LEU A 35 6.00 1.42 -11.58
N MET A 36 7.21 1.66 -11.05
CA MET A 36 7.51 3.05 -10.69
C MET A 36 8.22 3.90 -11.74
N ASN A 37 9.09 3.34 -12.59
CA ASN A 37 9.85 4.18 -13.52
C ASN A 37 9.07 4.73 -14.70
N THR A 38 7.81 4.35 -14.88
CA THR A 38 7.03 4.73 -16.06
C THR A 38 5.67 5.32 -15.74
N GLN A 39 5.22 5.39 -14.49
CA GLN A 39 3.86 5.86 -14.21
C GLN A 39 3.64 7.35 -14.45
N CYS A 40 4.65 8.17 -14.21
CA CYS A 40 4.59 9.59 -14.56
C CYS A 40 4.41 9.82 -16.08
N ILE A 41 4.54 8.80 -16.95
CA ILE A 41 4.20 8.92 -18.39
C ILE A 41 2.70 9.11 -18.62
N ASP A 42 1.86 8.84 -17.62
CA ASP A 42 0.44 9.13 -17.65
C ASP A 42 0.17 10.65 -17.62
N VAL A 43 1.22 11.48 -17.63
CA VAL A 43 1.15 12.93 -17.93
C VAL A 43 0.27 13.25 -19.13
N ILE A 44 0.25 12.40 -20.17
CA ILE A 44 -0.64 12.59 -21.32
C ILE A 44 -2.12 12.62 -20.90
N THR A 45 -2.53 11.78 -19.95
CA THR A 45 -3.90 11.72 -19.43
C THR A 45 -4.25 13.04 -18.74
N PHE A 46 -3.34 13.57 -17.92
CA PHE A 46 -3.56 14.83 -17.22
C PHE A 46 -3.57 16.04 -18.17
N GLU A 47 -2.67 16.10 -19.16
CA GLU A 47 -2.65 17.17 -20.16
C GLU A 47 -3.92 17.16 -21.02
N LEU A 48 -4.34 15.98 -21.49
CA LEU A 48 -5.59 15.81 -22.22
C LEU A 48 -6.80 16.24 -21.39
N SER A 49 -6.86 15.82 -20.12
CA SER A 49 -7.93 16.21 -19.20
C SER A 49 -7.92 17.71 -18.91
N GLY A 50 -6.74 18.31 -18.73
CA GLY A 50 -6.57 19.74 -18.56
C GLY A 50 -7.14 20.51 -19.76
N LEU A 51 -6.82 20.10 -21.00
CA LEU A 51 -7.34 20.74 -22.21
C LEU A 51 -8.84 20.49 -22.44
N PHE A 52 -9.28 19.24 -22.31
CA PHE A 52 -10.65 18.84 -22.66
C PHE A 52 -11.68 19.34 -21.64
N PHE A 53 -11.36 19.26 -20.34
CA PHE A 53 -12.27 19.70 -19.27
C PHE A 53 -11.99 21.13 -18.81
N ARG A 54 -10.90 21.75 -19.27
CA ARG A 54 -10.39 23.01 -18.73
C ARG A 54 -10.14 22.95 -17.22
N ASP A 55 -9.69 21.79 -16.73
CA ASP A 55 -9.56 21.53 -15.29
C ASP A 55 -8.16 21.94 -14.78
N PRO A 56 -8.07 22.96 -13.89
CA PRO A 56 -6.80 23.42 -13.34
C PRO A 56 -6.13 22.38 -12.43
N ARG A 57 -6.88 21.43 -11.85
CA ARG A 57 -6.32 20.32 -11.06
C ARG A 57 -5.58 19.34 -11.96
N ALA A 58 -6.14 19.02 -13.12
CA ALA A 58 -5.48 18.17 -14.11
C ALA A 58 -4.21 18.84 -14.66
N ALA A 59 -4.25 20.14 -14.93
CA ALA A 59 -3.07 20.90 -15.32
C ALA A 59 -1.96 20.85 -14.23
N ARG A 60 -2.31 20.95 -12.94
CA ARG A 60 -1.34 20.76 -11.84
C ARG A 60 -0.77 19.33 -11.80
N ALA A 61 -1.63 18.31 -11.91
CA ALA A 61 -1.17 16.91 -11.93
C ALA A 61 -0.20 16.63 -13.09
N ALA A 62 -0.44 17.25 -14.26
CA ALA A 62 0.47 17.17 -15.40
C ALA A 62 1.85 17.78 -15.09
N GLU A 63 1.91 18.92 -14.41
CA GLU A 63 3.18 19.53 -13.98
C GLU A 63 3.96 18.65 -13.00
N MET A 64 3.26 18.07 -12.03
CA MET A 64 3.87 17.15 -11.05
C MET A 64 4.50 15.95 -11.77
N ALA A 65 3.74 15.30 -12.65
CA ALA A 65 4.21 14.15 -13.41
C ALA A 65 5.40 14.51 -14.33
N LEU A 66 5.35 15.68 -14.98
CA LEU A 66 6.43 16.13 -15.86
C LEU A 66 7.72 16.50 -15.12
N ASP A 67 7.61 17.17 -13.96
CA ASP A 67 8.78 17.45 -13.12
C ASP A 67 9.47 16.16 -12.70
N TRP A 68 8.68 15.16 -12.30
CA TRP A 68 9.22 13.88 -11.90
C TRP A 68 9.83 13.10 -13.08
N LEU A 69 9.21 13.13 -14.26
CA LEU A 69 9.79 12.57 -15.49
C LEU A 69 11.19 13.14 -15.78
N ARG A 70 11.37 14.45 -15.57
CA ARG A 70 12.69 15.10 -15.75
C ARG A 70 13.69 14.66 -14.69
N ARG A 71 13.26 14.33 -13.47
CA ARG A 71 14.14 13.77 -12.42
C ARG A 71 14.59 12.36 -12.80
N ILE A 72 13.66 11.50 -13.23
CA ILE A 72 13.96 10.15 -13.75
C ILE A 72 14.93 10.23 -14.92
N GLN A 73 14.69 11.14 -15.88
CA GLN A 73 15.56 11.32 -17.02
C GLN A 73 16.99 11.72 -16.61
N ARG A 74 17.13 12.62 -15.63
CA ARG A 74 18.42 13.04 -15.11
C ARG A 74 19.15 11.91 -14.39
N SER A 75 18.46 11.12 -13.57
CA SER A 75 19.06 10.00 -12.83
C SER A 75 19.43 8.82 -13.72
N HIS A 76 18.90 8.74 -14.93
CA HIS A 76 19.16 7.67 -15.89
C HIS A 76 19.80 8.18 -17.17
N GLU A 77 20.66 9.20 -17.09
CA GLU A 77 21.52 9.65 -18.19
C GLU A 77 20.77 9.94 -19.50
N GLY A 78 19.55 10.49 -19.40
CA GLY A 78 18.71 10.82 -20.55
C GLY A 78 17.56 9.84 -20.81
N TYR A 79 17.50 8.71 -20.11
CA TYR A 79 16.42 7.73 -20.27
C TYR A 79 15.22 8.03 -19.37
N PHE A 80 14.03 8.09 -19.95
CA PHE A 80 12.76 8.24 -19.20
C PHE A 80 12.25 6.91 -18.61
N SER A 81 12.92 5.79 -18.89
CA SER A 81 12.58 4.46 -18.39
C SER A 81 13.84 3.60 -18.33
N VAL A 82 13.93 2.75 -17.31
CA VAL A 82 15.02 1.77 -17.15
C VAL A 82 14.67 0.40 -17.71
N ARG A 83 13.40 0.14 -18.03
CA ARG A 83 12.99 -1.13 -18.62
C ARG A 83 13.66 -1.30 -19.98
N GLN A 84 13.95 -2.53 -20.36
CA GLN A 84 14.53 -2.86 -21.68
C GLN A 84 13.52 -3.50 -22.64
N ASP A 85 12.24 -3.56 -22.27
CA ASP A 85 11.21 -4.15 -23.14
C ASP A 85 10.66 -3.11 -24.14
N LEU A 86 10.51 -3.53 -25.39
CA LEU A 86 10.07 -2.65 -26.49
C LEU A 86 8.57 -2.36 -26.44
N GLU A 87 7.76 -3.27 -25.91
CA GLU A 87 6.30 -3.12 -25.89
C GLU A 87 5.89 -1.97 -24.95
N HIS A 88 6.36 -2.00 -23.69
CA HIS A 88 6.02 -0.99 -22.70
C HIS A 88 6.75 0.33 -22.97
N ASN A 89 8.03 0.29 -23.33
CA ASN A 89 8.76 1.53 -23.65
C ASN A 89 8.30 2.18 -24.96
N GLY A 90 7.89 1.39 -25.94
CA GLY A 90 7.28 1.89 -27.17
C GLY A 90 5.94 2.57 -26.89
N LEU A 91 5.11 1.96 -26.04
CA LEU A 91 3.88 2.60 -25.55
C LEU A 91 4.18 3.89 -24.79
N ALA A 92 5.17 3.89 -23.91
CA ALA A 92 5.57 5.07 -23.15
C ALA A 92 6.08 6.20 -24.04
N ALA A 93 7.00 5.89 -24.95
CA ALA A 93 7.55 6.85 -25.90
C ALA A 93 6.46 7.44 -26.79
N SER A 94 5.57 6.61 -27.34
CA SER A 94 4.47 7.08 -28.19
C SER A 94 3.52 8.02 -27.43
N ARG A 95 3.16 7.71 -26.17
CA ARG A 95 2.38 8.61 -25.32
C ARG A 95 3.07 9.95 -25.11
N LEU A 96 4.36 9.96 -24.79
CA LEU A 96 5.12 11.21 -24.57
C LEU A 96 5.25 12.03 -25.85
N ILE A 97 5.50 11.39 -27.00
CA ILE A 97 5.55 12.06 -28.31
C ILE A 97 4.18 12.65 -28.65
N SER A 98 3.10 11.89 -28.48
CA SER A 98 1.72 12.37 -28.71
C SER A 98 1.39 13.55 -27.80
N CYS A 99 1.77 13.48 -26.52
CA CYS A 99 1.61 14.56 -25.56
C CYS A 99 2.35 15.81 -26.01
N TYR A 100 3.63 15.70 -26.39
CA TYR A 100 4.42 16.82 -26.87
C TYR A 100 3.81 17.46 -28.12
N LEU A 101 3.46 16.65 -29.14
CA LEU A 101 2.88 17.16 -30.39
C LEU A 101 1.55 17.85 -30.17
N MET A 102 0.71 17.30 -29.28
CA MET A 102 -0.54 17.92 -28.87
C MET A 102 -0.30 19.27 -28.21
N MET A 103 0.58 19.34 -27.21
CA MET A 103 0.87 20.59 -26.49
C MET A 103 1.51 21.63 -27.41
N ALA A 104 2.39 21.22 -28.34
CA ALA A 104 2.98 22.12 -29.33
C ALA A 104 1.93 22.70 -30.29
N ARG A 105 0.87 21.95 -30.59
CA ARG A 105 -0.18 22.37 -31.53
C ARG A 105 -1.29 23.20 -30.88
N LEU A 106 -1.69 22.82 -29.66
CA LEU A 106 -2.85 23.37 -28.96
C LEU A 106 -2.49 24.39 -27.88
N GLY A 107 -1.25 24.39 -27.40
CA GLY A 107 -0.83 25.18 -26.25
C GLY A 107 -1.39 24.65 -24.92
N ARG A 108 -1.03 25.30 -23.81
CA ARG A 108 -1.66 25.10 -22.50
C ARG A 108 -2.46 26.35 -22.15
N ASP A 109 -3.77 26.32 -22.41
CA ASP A 109 -4.69 27.45 -22.16
C ASP A 109 -5.37 27.39 -20.78
N VAL A 110 -4.82 26.58 -19.86
CA VAL A 110 -5.35 26.35 -18.51
C VAL A 110 -4.20 26.53 -17.53
N GLU A 111 -4.32 27.53 -16.67
CA GLU A 111 -3.36 27.76 -15.60
C GLU A 111 -3.46 26.64 -14.56
N PRO A 112 -2.35 25.99 -14.19
CA PRO A 112 -2.32 25.00 -13.11
C PRO A 112 -2.83 25.58 -11.79
N MET A 113 -3.66 24.81 -11.09
CA MET A 113 -4.08 25.14 -9.72
C MET A 113 -2.85 25.25 -8.81
N ASP A 114 -2.82 26.16 -7.83
CA ASP A 114 -1.77 26.20 -6.80
C ASP A 114 -1.59 24.86 -6.06
N GLU A 115 -0.38 24.55 -5.56
CA GLU A 115 -0.10 23.28 -4.86
C GLU A 115 -0.98 23.10 -3.63
N GLN A 116 -1.11 24.12 -2.77
CA GLN A 116 -1.89 24.03 -1.55
C GLN A 116 -3.38 23.82 -1.87
N ALA A 117 -3.90 24.58 -2.84
CA ALA A 117 -5.26 24.41 -3.32
C ALA A 117 -5.49 23.02 -3.93
N PHE A 118 -4.52 22.49 -4.69
CA PHE A 118 -4.59 21.15 -5.26
C PHE A 118 -4.65 20.09 -4.16
N VAL A 119 -3.72 20.14 -3.19
CA VAL A 119 -3.68 19.20 -2.05
C VAL A 119 -5.00 19.21 -1.29
N GLN A 120 -5.57 20.38 -1.02
CA GLN A 120 -6.88 20.51 -0.39
C GLN A 120 -7.99 19.86 -1.23
N SER A 121 -7.97 20.05 -2.55
CA SER A 121 -9.00 19.52 -3.46
C SER A 121 -9.05 17.99 -3.56
N VAL A 122 -7.95 17.31 -3.23
CA VAL A 122 -7.84 15.84 -3.27
C VAL A 122 -7.78 15.18 -1.90
N THR A 123 -7.73 15.98 -0.81
CA THR A 123 -7.73 15.49 0.57
C THR A 123 -9.13 15.03 0.99
N GLY A 124 -9.19 14.04 1.88
CA GLY A 124 -10.41 13.50 2.44
C GLY A 124 -10.56 12.00 2.22
N VAL A 125 -11.71 11.49 2.61
CA VAL A 125 -12.06 10.07 2.45
C VAL A 125 -13.03 9.90 1.27
N ARG A 126 -12.73 8.93 0.40
CA ARG A 126 -13.60 8.56 -0.72
C ARG A 126 -14.01 7.11 -0.62
N HIS A 127 -15.32 6.89 -0.55
CA HIS A 127 -15.90 5.56 -0.63
C HIS A 127 -16.30 5.26 -2.09
N LEU A 128 -15.59 4.31 -2.71
CA LEU A 128 -15.84 3.84 -4.06
C LEU A 128 -16.64 2.53 -4.01
N GLU A 129 -17.96 2.63 -3.81
CA GLU A 129 -18.86 1.47 -3.65
C GLU A 129 -18.65 0.41 -4.76
N HIS A 130 -18.78 0.84 -6.03
CA HIS A 130 -18.62 -0.06 -7.19
C HIS A 130 -17.18 -0.49 -7.42
N GLY A 131 -16.21 0.36 -7.07
CA GLY A 131 -14.79 0.02 -7.08
C GLY A 131 -14.40 -0.94 -5.96
N ARG A 132 -15.30 -1.15 -4.98
CA ARG A 132 -15.07 -1.91 -3.75
C ARG A 132 -13.78 -1.47 -3.08
N ALA A 133 -13.66 -0.17 -2.87
CA ALA A 133 -12.50 0.44 -2.23
C ALA A 133 -12.87 1.68 -1.39
N ILE A 134 -12.11 1.92 -0.32
CA ILE A 134 -12.10 3.18 0.42
C ILE A 134 -10.71 3.76 0.34
N LEU A 135 -10.64 5.06 0.08
CA LEU A 135 -9.40 5.83 -0.01
C LEU A 135 -9.41 6.90 1.08
N HIS A 136 -8.27 7.15 1.70
CA HIS A 136 -8.06 8.25 2.63
C HIS A 136 -6.77 8.96 2.25
N ARG A 137 -6.91 10.21 1.82
CA ARG A 137 -5.78 11.07 1.47
C ARG A 137 -5.71 12.25 2.44
N THR A 138 -4.52 12.49 2.97
CA THR A 138 -4.14 13.72 3.68
C THR A 138 -3.02 14.42 2.89
N PRO A 139 -2.54 15.60 3.32
CA PRO A 139 -1.37 16.23 2.72
C PRO A 139 -0.08 15.38 2.74
N THR A 140 -0.01 14.36 3.59
CA THR A 140 1.21 13.59 3.92
C THR A 140 1.02 12.08 3.97
N LYS A 141 -0.22 11.59 3.86
CA LYS A 141 -0.59 10.17 3.87
C LYS A 141 -1.57 9.83 2.76
N PHE A 142 -1.37 8.67 2.15
CA PHE A 142 -2.41 7.99 1.40
C PHE A 142 -2.64 6.62 2.04
N ALA A 143 -3.89 6.26 2.30
CA ALA A 143 -4.25 4.94 2.77
C ALA A 143 -5.46 4.43 2.00
N SER A 144 -5.54 3.13 1.76
CA SER A 144 -6.71 2.54 1.12
C SER A 144 -6.98 1.12 1.61
N PHE A 145 -8.23 0.69 1.45
CA PHE A 145 -8.60 -0.71 1.56
C PHE A 145 -9.44 -1.09 0.35
N ALA A 146 -9.02 -2.12 -0.38
CA ALA A 146 -9.78 -2.71 -1.48
C ALA A 146 -10.34 -4.07 -1.06
N TRP A 147 -11.59 -4.37 -1.42
CA TRP A 147 -12.26 -5.65 -1.12
C TRP A 147 -12.90 -6.35 -2.32
N GLY A 148 -12.64 -5.85 -3.53
CA GLY A 148 -13.10 -6.43 -4.79
C GLY A 148 -12.44 -7.76 -5.14
N SER A 149 -11.73 -7.81 -6.28
CA SER A 149 -11.03 -9.01 -6.73
C SER A 149 -9.82 -9.36 -5.85
N LYS A 150 -9.16 -8.34 -5.30
CA LYS A 150 -8.09 -8.42 -4.30
C LYS A 150 -8.57 -7.81 -2.99
N ARG A 151 -8.22 -8.45 -1.86
CA ARG A 151 -8.39 -7.88 -0.51
C ARG A 151 -7.03 -7.48 0.01
N MET A 152 -6.82 -6.19 0.17
CA MET A 152 -5.58 -5.66 0.69
C MET A 152 -5.76 -4.23 1.18
N ALA A 153 -4.86 -3.84 2.08
CA ALA A 153 -4.72 -2.46 2.49
C ALA A 153 -3.43 -1.86 1.90
N LEU A 154 -3.38 -0.54 1.80
CA LEU A 154 -2.20 0.20 1.38
C LEU A 154 -2.03 1.41 2.29
N ALA A 155 -0.78 1.76 2.59
CA ALA A 155 -0.43 3.01 3.26
C ALA A 155 0.87 3.54 2.64
N LEU A 156 0.85 4.78 2.16
CA LEU A 156 1.97 5.44 1.51
C LEU A 156 2.32 6.74 2.25
N PRO A 157 3.61 7.02 2.49
CA PRO A 157 4.08 8.31 2.99
C PRO A 157 4.01 9.39 1.91
N ARG A 158 4.39 10.63 2.21
CA ARG A 158 4.40 11.75 1.24
C ARG A 158 5.28 11.49 0.03
N GLU A 159 6.39 10.78 0.20
CA GLU A 159 7.27 10.36 -0.90
C GLU A 159 6.64 9.24 -1.78
N GLY A 160 5.44 8.79 -1.39
CA GLY A 160 4.51 8.07 -2.24
C GLY A 160 5.01 6.70 -2.71
N ASN A 161 4.79 6.47 -3.99
CA ASN A 161 5.06 5.23 -4.70
C ASN A 161 6.56 4.86 -4.71
N TRP A 162 7.48 5.79 -4.43
CA TRP A 162 8.92 5.51 -4.44
C TRP A 162 9.41 4.81 -3.18
N VAL A 163 8.62 4.81 -2.13
CA VAL A 163 8.97 4.18 -0.85
C VAL A 163 8.26 2.84 -0.68
N VAL A 164 6.97 2.81 -1.06
CA VAL A 164 6.10 1.65 -0.91
C VAL A 164 5.43 1.34 -2.23
N TRP A 165 5.55 0.09 -2.67
CA TRP A 165 4.78 -0.40 -3.82
C TRP A 165 3.59 -1.24 -3.35
N PRO A 166 2.46 -1.21 -4.05
CA PRO A 166 1.23 -1.88 -3.64
C PRO A 166 1.28 -3.39 -3.89
N HIS A 167 2.03 -4.09 -3.02
CA HIS A 167 2.15 -5.54 -3.01
C HIS A 167 0.76 -6.19 -2.96
N TYR A 168 0.51 -7.18 -3.83
CA TYR A 168 -0.81 -7.81 -3.99
C TYR A 168 -1.37 -8.45 -2.70
N ALA A 169 -0.50 -8.79 -1.75
CA ALA A 169 -0.83 -9.34 -0.43
C ALA A 169 -0.74 -8.31 0.72
N SER A 170 -0.66 -7.01 0.43
CA SER A 170 -0.35 -5.99 1.43
C SER A 170 -1.31 -6.01 2.64
N TYR A 171 -0.72 -5.93 3.84
CA TYR A 171 -1.26 -6.18 5.18
C TYR A 171 -1.85 -7.59 5.41
N LEU A 172 -2.83 -8.01 4.62
CA LEU A 172 -3.56 -9.26 4.83
C LEU A 172 -2.70 -10.51 4.64
N GLY A 173 -1.63 -10.40 3.86
CA GLY A 173 -0.57 -11.38 3.75
C GLY A 173 -0.94 -12.71 3.11
N LEU A 174 -0.01 -13.64 3.30
CA LEU A 174 0.00 -14.98 2.78
C LEU A 174 -0.11 -16.00 3.92
N ILE A 175 -0.95 -17.02 3.75
CA ILE A 175 -0.98 -18.21 4.60
C ILE A 175 -0.89 -19.42 3.68
N ASP A 176 0.17 -20.21 3.81
CA ASP A 176 0.53 -21.29 2.86
C ASP A 176 0.55 -20.82 1.40
N GLY A 177 1.04 -19.60 1.17
CA GLY A 177 1.08 -18.96 -0.16
C GLY A 177 -0.26 -18.44 -0.66
N GLN A 178 -1.36 -18.64 0.06
CA GLN A 178 -2.67 -18.10 -0.28
C GLN A 178 -2.74 -16.62 0.12
N ASP A 179 -2.95 -15.70 -0.83
CA ASP A 179 -3.22 -14.28 -0.56
C ASP A 179 -4.70 -14.01 -0.26
N GLY A 180 -5.10 -12.75 -0.08
CA GLY A 180 -6.50 -12.37 0.12
C GLY A 180 -7.39 -12.42 -1.13
N SER A 181 -6.88 -12.74 -2.32
CA SER A 181 -7.61 -12.59 -3.59
C SER A 181 -8.65 -13.68 -3.86
N LEU A 182 -9.56 -13.41 -4.81
CA LEU A 182 -10.49 -14.44 -5.31
C LEU A 182 -9.73 -15.59 -5.99
N ARG A 183 -8.64 -15.27 -6.69
CA ARG A 183 -7.81 -16.24 -7.42
C ARG A 183 -7.21 -17.30 -6.50
N SER A 184 -6.82 -16.91 -5.29
CA SER A 184 -6.30 -17.82 -4.29
C SER A 184 -7.40 -18.59 -3.55
N LYS A 185 -8.68 -18.32 -3.83
CA LYS A 185 -9.86 -18.91 -3.16
C LYS A 185 -9.99 -18.51 -1.67
N ALA A 186 -9.45 -17.36 -1.27
CA ALA A 186 -9.75 -16.78 0.03
C ALA A 186 -11.15 -16.15 -0.01
N ARG A 187 -12.05 -16.58 0.88
CA ARG A 187 -13.44 -16.12 0.92
C ARG A 187 -13.62 -15.07 2.00
N LEU A 188 -14.03 -13.87 1.61
CA LEU A 188 -14.50 -12.83 2.54
C LEU A 188 -15.93 -13.16 2.95
N VAL A 189 -16.14 -13.50 4.23
CA VAL A 189 -17.46 -13.94 4.74
C VAL A 189 -18.18 -12.91 5.58
N ASN A 190 -17.44 -11.99 6.20
CA ASN A 190 -17.98 -10.83 6.89
C ASN A 190 -17.17 -9.62 6.47
N PHE A 191 -17.83 -8.49 6.23
CA PHE A 191 -17.18 -7.24 5.87
C PHE A 191 -18.02 -6.05 6.33
N GLU A 192 -17.41 -5.16 7.09
CA GLU A 192 -18.00 -3.92 7.57
C GLU A 192 -16.99 -2.78 7.39
N HIS A 193 -17.51 -1.58 7.15
CA HIS A 193 -16.72 -0.36 7.11
C HIS A 193 -17.42 0.78 7.84
N ASP A 194 -16.63 1.68 8.40
CA ASP A 194 -17.05 2.97 8.96
C ASP A 194 -16.23 4.06 8.26
N VAL A 195 -16.92 4.93 7.53
CA VAL A 195 -16.32 6.03 6.76
C VAL A 195 -16.62 7.34 7.47
N ARG A 196 -15.57 8.07 7.82
CA ARG A 196 -15.62 9.38 8.47
C ARG A 196 -15.03 10.43 7.54
N THR A 197 -15.13 11.70 7.93
CA THR A 197 -14.62 12.83 7.13
C THR A 197 -13.09 12.77 6.96
N ASP A 198 -12.38 12.33 7.99
CA ASP A 198 -10.93 12.39 8.19
C ASP A 198 -10.32 11.00 8.49
N GLY A 199 -11.07 9.94 8.16
CA GLY A 199 -10.59 8.58 8.36
C GLY A 199 -11.59 7.51 8.00
N PHE A 200 -11.13 6.27 8.05
CA PHE A 200 -12.02 5.12 7.93
C PHE A 200 -11.53 3.95 8.75
N ARG A 201 -12.44 3.03 9.01
CA ARG A 201 -12.17 1.70 9.57
C ARG A 201 -12.83 0.66 8.70
N VAL A 202 -12.12 -0.43 8.47
CA VAL A 202 -12.64 -1.65 7.84
C VAL A 202 -12.43 -2.80 8.81
N THR A 203 -13.42 -3.67 8.94
CA THR A 203 -13.28 -4.98 9.61
C THR A 203 -13.81 -6.09 8.73
N GLY A 204 -13.22 -7.26 8.80
CA GLY A 204 -13.74 -8.40 8.07
C GLY A 204 -13.16 -9.74 8.49
N THR A 205 -13.69 -10.79 7.89
CA THR A 205 -13.25 -12.18 8.13
C THR A 205 -12.93 -12.84 6.80
N LEU A 206 -11.69 -13.29 6.65
CA LEU A 206 -11.27 -14.16 5.56
C LEU A 206 -11.26 -15.62 6.02
N GLN A 207 -11.89 -16.48 5.23
CA GLN A 207 -11.71 -17.93 5.29
C GLN A 207 -10.65 -18.35 4.28
N ARG A 208 -9.60 -18.97 4.80
CA ARG A 208 -8.42 -19.40 4.08
C ARG A 208 -8.29 -20.92 4.14
N LEU A 209 -7.57 -21.49 3.18
CA LEU A 209 -7.29 -22.92 3.06
C LEU A 209 -8.59 -23.76 3.13
N GLY A 210 -9.59 -23.38 2.34
CA GLY A 210 -10.90 -24.05 2.36
C GLY A 210 -11.67 -23.88 3.68
N GLY A 211 -11.44 -22.78 4.41
CA GLY A 211 -12.06 -22.51 5.70
C GLY A 211 -11.42 -23.26 6.87
N GLN A 212 -10.22 -23.80 6.70
CA GLN A 212 -9.42 -24.37 7.78
C GLN A 212 -8.76 -23.30 8.66
N VAL A 213 -8.50 -22.13 8.09
CA VAL A 213 -7.96 -20.96 8.80
C VAL A 213 -8.93 -19.80 8.66
N THR A 214 -9.24 -19.16 9.77
CA THR A 214 -10.01 -17.92 9.85
C THR A 214 -9.05 -16.79 10.19
N GLN A 215 -9.01 -15.76 9.35
CA GLN A 215 -8.31 -14.49 9.61
C GLN A 215 -9.36 -13.41 9.79
N ASP A 216 -9.61 -13.02 11.03
CA ASP A 216 -10.32 -11.77 11.30
C ASP A 216 -9.32 -10.61 11.20
N PHE A 217 -9.72 -9.50 10.61
CA PHE A 217 -8.85 -8.36 10.42
C PHE A 217 -9.60 -7.04 10.64
N ALA A 218 -8.83 -6.03 11.01
CA ALA A 218 -9.24 -4.63 11.01
C ALA A 218 -8.13 -3.78 10.39
N PHE A 219 -8.50 -2.84 9.53
CA PHE A 219 -7.60 -1.82 9.02
C PHE A 219 -8.21 -0.44 9.30
N ILE A 220 -7.47 0.40 10.00
CA ILE A 220 -7.95 1.68 10.51
C ILE A 220 -6.98 2.76 10.05
N SER A 221 -7.52 3.77 9.38
CA SER A 221 -6.79 4.96 8.95
C SER A 221 -7.45 6.18 9.59
N PRO A 222 -7.00 6.61 10.79
CA PRO A 222 -7.50 7.82 11.45
C PRO A 222 -6.90 9.08 10.83
N GLU A 223 -7.17 10.26 11.38
CA GLU A 223 -6.41 11.47 11.06
C GLU A 223 -4.89 11.28 11.37
N GLY A 224 -4.03 12.01 10.67
CA GLY A 224 -2.57 12.00 10.89
C GLY A 224 -1.82 10.90 10.13
N ASP A 225 -0.51 10.82 10.33
CA ASP A 225 0.40 9.98 9.54
C ASP A 225 0.55 8.55 10.10
N ILE A 226 -0.58 7.96 10.50
CA ILE A 226 -0.63 6.59 11.03
C ILE A 226 -1.70 5.75 10.35
N VAL A 227 -1.48 4.43 10.34
CA VAL A 227 -2.53 3.41 10.14
C VAL A 227 -2.33 2.27 11.12
N VAL A 228 -3.43 1.60 11.47
CA VAL A 228 -3.44 0.47 12.41
C VAL A 228 -4.04 -0.74 11.71
N TYR A 229 -3.31 -1.84 11.71
CA TYR A 229 -3.78 -3.14 11.26
C TYR A 229 -3.82 -4.11 12.44
N ILE A 230 -4.98 -4.68 12.71
CA ILE A 230 -5.15 -5.71 13.75
C ILE A 230 -5.62 -6.98 13.05
N GLU A 231 -5.04 -8.11 13.43
CA GLU A 231 -5.52 -9.41 12.97
C GLU A 231 -5.62 -10.42 14.10
N ARG A 232 -6.48 -11.40 13.86
CA ARG A 232 -6.64 -12.59 14.67
C ARG A 232 -6.73 -13.80 13.77
N LEU A 233 -5.78 -14.73 13.93
CA LEU A 233 -5.79 -16.01 13.24
C LEU A 233 -6.32 -17.11 14.15
N ARG A 234 -7.18 -17.97 13.58
CA ARG A 234 -7.67 -19.20 14.21
C ARG A 234 -7.60 -20.34 13.22
N ALA A 235 -6.94 -21.43 13.58
CA ALA A 235 -6.97 -22.67 12.82
C ALA A 235 -7.99 -23.64 13.44
N LYS A 236 -8.55 -24.53 12.62
CA LYS A 236 -9.30 -25.69 13.13
C LYS A 236 -8.34 -26.66 13.82
N ASP A 237 -8.86 -27.43 14.77
CA ASP A 237 -8.09 -28.44 15.50
C ASP A 237 -7.34 -29.37 14.54
N GLY A 238 -6.05 -29.57 14.83
CA GLY A 238 -5.15 -30.40 14.02
C GLY A 238 -4.61 -29.73 12.74
N VAL A 239 -5.10 -28.55 12.35
CA VAL A 239 -4.56 -27.80 11.21
C VAL A 239 -3.34 -27.00 11.65
N ARG A 240 -2.22 -27.18 10.95
CA ARG A 240 -1.00 -26.39 11.13
C ARG A 240 -0.58 -25.81 9.78
N PRO A 241 -0.77 -24.50 9.55
CA PRO A 241 -0.23 -23.85 8.36
C PRO A 241 1.29 -24.07 8.31
N LYS A 242 1.80 -24.32 7.11
CA LYS A 242 3.23 -24.47 6.83
C LYS A 242 3.95 -23.13 6.86
N SER A 243 3.27 -22.05 6.46
CA SER A 243 3.80 -20.70 6.51
C SER A 243 2.72 -19.66 6.83
N ARG A 244 3.15 -18.60 7.49
CA ARG A 244 2.38 -17.37 7.69
C ARG A 244 3.30 -16.20 7.44
N GLU A 245 2.85 -15.32 6.56
CA GLU A 245 3.53 -14.08 6.21
C GLU A 245 2.46 -12.98 6.14
N THR A 246 2.07 -12.43 7.29
CA THR A 246 1.07 -11.36 7.40
C THR A 246 1.73 -10.03 7.77
N GLY A 247 0.96 -8.94 7.71
CA GLY A 247 1.52 -7.58 7.78
C GLY A 247 2.47 -7.32 6.61
N VAL A 248 2.14 -7.81 5.41
CA VAL A 248 3.02 -7.69 4.24
C VAL A 248 3.08 -6.24 3.77
N ILE A 249 4.27 -5.69 3.55
CA ILE A 249 4.46 -4.37 2.93
C ILE A 249 5.56 -4.45 1.88
N GLY A 250 5.26 -4.00 0.66
CA GLY A 250 6.25 -3.88 -0.40
C GLY A 250 7.03 -2.57 -0.28
N HIS A 251 8.35 -2.61 -0.39
CA HIS A 251 9.17 -1.41 -0.50
C HIS A 251 9.98 -1.40 -1.79
N GLU A 252 10.31 -0.19 -2.24
CA GLU A 252 11.15 0.03 -3.40
C GLU A 252 12.41 0.78 -2.97
N TYR A 253 13.56 0.45 -3.59
CA TYR A 253 14.80 1.17 -3.33
C TYR A 253 14.77 2.55 -3.98
N PRO A 254 15.39 3.56 -3.35
CA PRO A 254 15.54 4.86 -3.98
C PRO A 254 16.18 4.75 -5.36
N LEU A 255 15.84 5.68 -6.24
CA LEU A 255 16.29 5.66 -7.62
C LEU A 255 17.82 5.68 -7.72
N GLY A 256 18.40 4.69 -8.40
CA GLY A 256 19.86 4.56 -8.56
C GLY A 256 20.59 4.05 -7.31
N VAL A 257 19.87 3.65 -6.27
CA VAL A 257 20.42 3.11 -5.02
C VAL A 257 19.96 1.66 -4.88
N ASN A 258 20.85 0.78 -4.43
CA ASN A 258 20.54 -0.63 -4.14
C ASN A 258 20.84 -1.02 -2.68
N SER A 259 21.12 -0.05 -1.81
CA SER A 259 21.27 -0.28 -0.38
C SER A 259 20.35 0.62 0.43
N ARG A 260 20.00 0.17 1.64
CA ARG A 260 19.25 0.96 2.61
C ARG A 260 19.65 0.54 4.02
N THR A 261 19.45 1.43 4.97
CA THR A 261 19.59 1.08 6.39
C THR A 261 18.23 0.73 6.97
N LEU A 262 18.17 -0.43 7.63
CA LEU A 262 17.06 -0.83 8.48
C LEU A 262 17.42 -0.59 9.94
N HIS A 263 16.45 -0.15 10.74
CA HIS A 263 16.62 0.01 12.17
C HIS A 263 15.60 -0.84 12.92
N GLY A 264 16.02 -1.51 13.99
CA GLY A 264 15.14 -2.28 14.87
C GLY A 264 15.79 -2.56 16.21
N ARG A 265 15.30 -3.54 16.96
CA ARG A 265 15.93 -4.00 18.22
C ARG A 265 17.37 -4.51 18.00
N PHE A 266 17.69 -4.94 16.79
CA PHE A 266 19.04 -5.32 16.36
C PHE A 266 19.98 -4.12 16.10
N GLY A 267 19.54 -2.88 16.34
CA GLY A 267 20.28 -1.67 15.99
C GLY A 267 20.10 -1.29 14.52
N ALA A 268 21.12 -0.66 13.94
CA ALA A 268 21.15 -0.33 12.51
C ALA A 268 21.78 -1.48 11.72
N LYS A 269 21.16 -1.84 10.60
CA LYS A 269 21.65 -2.87 9.69
C LYS A 269 21.55 -2.37 8.26
N GLU A 270 22.68 -2.27 7.58
CA GLU A 270 22.71 -2.02 6.14
C GLU A 270 22.23 -3.29 5.42
N MET A 271 21.29 -3.10 4.50
CA MET A 271 20.81 -4.12 3.58
C MET A 271 21.21 -3.69 2.17
N VAL A 272 21.76 -4.63 1.42
CA VAL A 272 22.08 -4.46 0.01
C VAL A 272 21.16 -5.40 -0.75
N GLY A 273 20.37 -4.83 -1.65
CA GLY A 273 19.54 -5.59 -2.55
C GLY A 273 20.42 -6.44 -3.47
N VAL A 274 20.30 -7.77 -3.36
CA VAL A 274 21.22 -8.70 -4.03
C VAL A 274 20.81 -9.03 -5.46
N GLY A 275 19.54 -8.88 -5.83
CA GLY A 275 19.03 -9.02 -7.20
C GLY A 275 19.34 -10.38 -7.87
N ASN A 276 18.31 -11.19 -8.09
CA ASN A 276 18.32 -12.55 -8.67
C ASN A 276 18.73 -13.67 -7.70
N GLU A 277 19.19 -13.34 -6.50
CA GLU A 277 19.41 -14.31 -5.43
C GLU A 277 18.28 -14.19 -4.40
N LYS A 278 17.43 -15.21 -4.33
CA LYS A 278 16.35 -15.22 -3.34
C LYS A 278 16.94 -15.37 -1.94
N GLN A 279 16.93 -14.29 -1.17
CA GLN A 279 17.29 -14.31 0.23
C GLN A 279 16.11 -13.89 1.11
N VAL A 280 15.90 -14.64 2.20
CA VAL A 280 14.95 -14.28 3.25
C VAL A 280 15.74 -14.07 4.53
N HIS A 281 15.72 -12.84 5.05
CA HIS A 281 16.35 -12.52 6.33
C HIS A 281 15.31 -12.54 7.44
N LEU A 282 15.64 -13.22 8.53
CA LEU A 282 14.83 -13.23 9.75
C LEU A 282 15.38 -12.15 10.69
N LEU A 283 14.53 -11.20 11.05
CA LEU A 283 14.86 -10.08 11.93
C LEU A 283 14.01 -10.18 13.19
N GLU A 284 14.63 -10.63 14.29
CA GLU A 284 13.98 -10.67 15.60
C GLU A 284 13.78 -9.25 16.13
N THR A 285 12.60 -8.70 15.93
CA THR A 285 12.27 -7.33 16.33
C THR A 285 10.75 -7.13 16.42
N ASP A 286 10.32 -6.29 17.35
CA ASP A 286 8.95 -5.83 17.52
C ASP A 286 8.74 -4.43 16.91
N TRP A 287 9.79 -3.83 16.34
CA TRP A 287 9.67 -2.62 15.54
C TRP A 287 10.72 -2.59 14.42
N LEU A 288 10.41 -1.87 13.35
CA LEU A 288 11.29 -1.71 12.19
C LEU A 288 11.11 -0.29 11.66
N ASN A 289 12.20 0.42 11.40
CA ASN A 289 12.17 1.60 10.53
C ASN A 289 12.91 1.29 9.23
N VAL A 290 12.30 1.63 8.10
CA VAL A 290 12.83 1.40 6.76
C VAL A 290 13.20 2.74 6.13
N GLY A 291 14.49 2.92 5.85
CA GLY A 291 15.00 4.06 5.09
C GLY A 291 14.85 5.42 5.78
N GLY A 292 14.57 5.46 7.09
CA GLY A 292 14.34 6.70 7.83
C GLY A 292 13.01 7.37 7.51
N GLN A 293 12.09 6.66 6.87
CA GLN A 293 10.84 7.24 6.33
C GLN A 293 9.58 6.56 6.85
N ILE A 294 9.62 5.26 7.13
CA ILE A 294 8.46 4.52 7.59
C ILE A 294 8.82 3.66 8.79
N GLY A 295 8.09 3.88 9.89
CA GLY A 295 8.17 3.09 11.10
C GLY A 295 7.05 2.05 11.17
N TYR A 296 7.37 0.86 11.64
CA TYR A 296 6.44 -0.21 11.94
C TYR A 296 6.64 -0.61 13.39
N VAL A 297 5.56 -0.68 14.15
CA VAL A 297 5.56 -1.25 15.50
C VAL A 297 4.61 -2.42 15.51
N VAL A 298 5.12 -3.59 15.90
CA VAL A 298 4.39 -4.85 15.93
C VAL A 298 4.16 -5.26 17.37
N ARG A 299 2.93 -5.66 17.67
CA ARG A 299 2.54 -6.29 18.93
C ARG A 299 1.88 -7.62 18.65
N ARG A 300 2.30 -8.65 19.39
CA ARG A 300 1.71 -9.98 19.31
C ARG A 300 0.97 -10.25 20.62
N GLY A 301 0.05 -11.22 20.60
CA GLY A 301 -0.56 -11.74 21.81
C GLY A 301 0.49 -12.23 22.83
N ALA A 302 0.08 -12.32 24.10
CA ALA A 302 0.99 -12.60 25.22
C ALA A 302 1.91 -13.81 24.97
N GLY A 303 3.21 -13.61 25.23
CA GLY A 303 4.24 -14.66 25.17
C GLY A 303 4.78 -14.98 23.78
N ARG A 304 4.32 -14.31 22.72
CA ARG A 304 4.78 -14.57 21.35
C ARG A 304 5.82 -13.54 20.90
N GLN A 305 7.03 -14.02 20.62
CA GLN A 305 8.07 -13.20 19.99
C GLN A 305 7.67 -12.87 18.54
N ASN A 306 8.04 -11.68 18.07
CA ASN A 306 7.85 -11.30 16.68
C ASN A 306 9.13 -11.46 15.86
N VAL A 307 8.98 -11.94 14.64
CA VAL A 307 10.03 -11.96 13.63
C VAL A 307 9.53 -11.24 12.39
N VAL A 308 10.27 -10.23 11.95
CA VAL A 308 10.05 -9.62 10.64
C VAL A 308 10.83 -10.44 9.61
N ARG A 309 10.16 -10.86 8.54
CA ARG A 309 10.79 -11.57 7.42
C ARG A 309 11.01 -10.58 6.29
N TYR A 310 12.26 -10.40 5.89
CA TYR A 310 12.65 -9.50 4.83
C TYR A 310 12.99 -10.31 3.58
N HIS A 311 12.28 -10.05 2.49
CA HIS A 311 12.40 -10.76 1.22
C HIS A 311 13.04 -9.88 0.16
N ASP A 312 14.25 -10.26 -0.24
CA ASP A 312 15.01 -9.60 -1.28
C ASP A 312 14.94 -10.40 -2.59
N ASP A 313 13.71 -10.66 -3.04
CA ASP A 313 13.42 -11.66 -4.09
C ASP A 313 13.31 -11.04 -5.50
N THR A 314 13.14 -9.72 -5.61
CA THR A 314 12.70 -9.13 -6.88
C THR A 314 13.83 -8.42 -7.61
N ALA A 315 14.52 -9.17 -8.47
CA ALA A 315 15.45 -8.60 -9.44
C ALA A 315 14.73 -7.72 -10.46
N GLY A 316 15.23 -6.51 -10.70
CA GLY A 316 14.88 -5.68 -11.86
C GLY A 316 15.67 -6.07 -13.10
N THR A 317 14.99 -6.39 -14.21
CA THR A 317 15.64 -6.40 -15.53
C THR A 317 15.53 -4.98 -16.12
N GLY A 318 16.67 -4.38 -16.46
CA GLY A 318 16.73 -2.99 -16.90
C GLY A 318 18.15 -2.45 -17.01
N ARG A 319 18.30 -1.22 -17.51
CA ARG A 319 19.60 -0.52 -17.53
C ARG A 319 20.12 -0.21 -16.12
N VAL A 320 19.22 -0.14 -15.14
CA VAL A 320 19.50 -0.12 -13.70
C VAL A 320 18.58 -1.18 -13.06
N PRO A 321 19.09 -2.15 -12.29
CA PRO A 321 18.24 -3.11 -11.58
C PRO A 321 17.38 -2.37 -10.56
N GLN A 322 16.06 -2.29 -10.79
CA GLN A 322 15.11 -1.87 -9.77
C GLN A 322 14.77 -3.06 -8.89
N LEU A 323 15.20 -3.00 -7.64
CA LEU A 323 14.98 -4.04 -6.66
C LEU A 323 13.68 -3.71 -5.92
N GLN A 324 12.71 -4.61 -6.04
CA GLN A 324 11.53 -4.57 -5.18
C GLN A 324 11.77 -5.57 -4.05
N GLU A 325 11.45 -5.13 -2.85
CA GLU A 325 11.52 -5.96 -1.67
C GLU A 325 10.16 -5.97 -0.99
N TRP A 326 9.98 -6.89 -0.07
CA TRP A 326 8.83 -6.85 0.81
C TRP A 326 9.16 -7.42 2.18
N PHE A 327 8.44 -6.92 3.18
CA PHE A 327 8.53 -7.39 4.55
C PHE A 327 7.24 -8.10 4.90
N SER A 328 7.31 -9.25 5.57
CA SER A 328 6.24 -9.71 6.43
C SER A 328 6.53 -9.24 7.84
N LEU A 329 5.77 -8.25 8.30
CA LEU A 329 5.94 -7.65 9.63
C LEU A 329 5.49 -8.60 10.74
N ILE A 330 4.54 -9.49 10.43
CA ILE A 330 4.02 -10.52 11.34
C ILE A 330 4.46 -11.88 10.80
N GLY A 331 5.65 -12.30 11.19
CA GLY A 331 6.23 -13.59 10.84
C GLY A 331 6.50 -14.46 12.06
N ASP A 332 6.87 -15.71 11.77
CA ASP A 332 7.34 -16.69 12.74
C ASP A 332 8.75 -17.17 12.32
N ALA A 333 9.62 -17.47 13.29
CA ALA A 333 10.97 -18.01 13.05
C ALA A 333 10.93 -19.44 12.46
N ALA A 334 9.90 -20.21 12.83
CA ALA A 334 9.66 -21.58 12.40
C ALA A 334 8.19 -21.74 11.96
N ILE A 335 7.79 -22.96 11.60
CA ILE A 335 6.41 -23.29 11.21
C ILE A 335 5.44 -22.72 12.26
N PRO A 336 4.42 -21.94 11.86
CA PRO A 336 3.51 -21.31 12.79
C PRO A 336 2.88 -22.31 13.75
N SER A 337 3.19 -22.18 15.03
CA SER A 337 2.39 -22.82 16.09
C SER A 337 1.16 -21.96 16.30
N LEU A 338 0.09 -22.22 15.53
CA LEU A 338 -1.24 -21.83 15.97
C LEU A 338 -1.63 -22.85 17.04
N THR A 339 -1.31 -22.55 18.30
CA THR A 339 -1.79 -23.34 19.45
C THR A 339 -3.31 -23.27 19.53
N ASP A 340 -3.94 -24.19 20.27
CA ASP A 340 -5.38 -24.15 20.54
C ASP A 340 -5.75 -22.80 21.19
N GLY A 341 -6.17 -21.84 20.37
CA GLY A 341 -6.29 -20.44 20.75
C GLY A 341 -6.22 -19.49 19.56
N ALA A 342 -6.64 -18.24 19.80
CA ALA A 342 -6.57 -17.18 18.80
C ALA A 342 -5.19 -16.52 18.83
N ASP A 343 -4.50 -16.45 17.69
CA ASP A 343 -3.24 -15.74 17.56
C ASP A 343 -3.49 -14.31 17.08
N TRP A 344 -3.24 -13.35 17.98
CA TRP A 344 -3.46 -11.94 17.73
C TRP A 344 -2.18 -11.20 17.33
N ALA A 345 -2.32 -10.25 16.43
CA ALA A 345 -1.27 -9.30 16.09
C ALA A 345 -1.86 -7.90 15.85
N CYS A 346 -1.06 -6.88 16.12
CA CYS A 346 -1.30 -5.50 15.76
C CYS A 346 -0.03 -4.94 15.11
N VAL A 347 -0.19 -4.26 13.99
CA VAL A 347 0.84 -3.47 13.32
C VAL A 347 0.37 -2.03 13.30
N VAL A 348 1.15 -1.16 13.93
CA VAL A 348 1.01 0.29 13.77
C VAL A 348 2.06 0.73 12.76
N THR A 349 1.61 1.30 11.65
CA THR A 349 2.49 1.90 10.65
C THR A 349 2.49 3.40 10.87
N PHE A 350 3.66 3.94 11.16
CA PHE A 350 3.93 5.36 11.23
C PHE A 350 4.61 5.82 9.95
N LEU A 351 3.95 6.72 9.22
CA LEU A 351 4.45 7.30 7.98
C LEU A 351 5.24 8.57 8.29
N ASN A 352 6.21 8.88 7.44
CA ASN A 352 7.05 10.09 7.54
C ASN A 352 7.80 10.21 8.89
N GLN A 353 8.27 9.08 9.46
CA GLN A 353 8.95 9.04 10.76
C GLN A 353 10.38 8.53 10.69
N SER A 354 11.22 9.15 11.51
CA SER A 354 12.61 8.74 11.75
C SER A 354 12.72 7.44 12.55
N PRO A 355 13.90 6.77 12.53
CA PRO A 355 14.17 5.62 13.39
C PRO A 355 14.02 5.92 14.88
N GLU A 356 14.46 7.10 15.33
CA GLU A 356 14.40 7.53 16.73
C GLU A 356 12.95 7.74 17.19
N GLU A 357 12.10 8.30 16.32
CA GLU A 357 10.65 8.40 16.56
C GLU A 357 10.00 7.02 16.63
N THR A 358 10.34 6.14 15.69
CA THR A 358 9.79 4.78 15.63
C THR A 358 10.16 4.01 16.90
N ALA A 359 11.42 4.09 17.34
CA ALA A 359 11.90 3.46 18.57
C ALA A 359 11.16 3.99 19.81
N ARG A 360 10.91 5.31 19.89
CA ARG A 360 10.11 5.90 20.99
C ARG A 360 8.68 5.37 21.00
N TRP A 361 8.06 5.19 19.84
CA TRP A 361 6.73 4.60 19.74
C TRP A 361 6.72 3.11 20.05
N ALA A 362 7.81 2.40 19.75
CA ALA A 362 8.00 0.99 20.06
C ALA A 362 8.01 0.68 21.56
N ASP A 363 8.00 1.66 22.46
CA ASP A 363 7.79 1.43 23.90
C ASP A 363 6.46 2.01 24.40
N ARG A 364 5.74 2.77 23.57
CA ARG A 364 4.49 3.47 23.92
C ARG A 364 3.24 2.84 23.31
N VAL A 365 3.37 2.13 22.19
CA VAL A 365 2.27 1.38 21.59
C VAL A 365 1.93 0.19 22.49
N ARG A 366 0.69 0.15 22.98
CA ARG A 366 0.15 -0.93 23.80
C ARG A 366 -0.92 -1.69 23.03
N PHE A 367 -0.94 -3.01 23.20
CA PHE A 367 -1.93 -3.87 22.58
C PHE A 367 -2.45 -4.85 23.62
N GLU A 368 -3.75 -4.75 23.89
CA GLU A 368 -4.44 -5.55 24.88
C GLU A 368 -5.51 -6.39 24.20
N VAL A 369 -5.66 -7.63 24.65
CA VAL A 369 -6.59 -8.60 24.07
C VAL A 369 -7.41 -9.21 25.20
N GLU A 370 -8.73 -9.25 25.01
CA GLU A 370 -9.68 -9.88 25.93
C GLU A 370 -10.72 -10.66 25.12
N GLY A 371 -10.56 -11.99 25.07
CA GLY A 371 -11.45 -12.88 24.33
C GLY A 371 -11.50 -12.55 22.83
N ASP A 372 -12.66 -12.05 22.38
CA ASP A 372 -12.90 -11.64 20.99
C ASP A 372 -12.60 -10.17 20.70
N LYS A 373 -12.11 -9.42 21.70
CA LYS A 373 -11.83 -8.00 21.61
C LYS A 373 -10.34 -7.72 21.68
N ALA A 374 -9.92 -6.65 21.02
CA ALA A 374 -8.58 -6.11 21.17
C ALA A 374 -8.59 -4.59 21.14
N VAL A 375 -7.62 -3.98 21.83
CA VAL A 375 -7.44 -2.52 21.89
C VAL A 375 -5.98 -2.20 21.61
N CYS A 376 -5.73 -1.41 20.57
CA CYS A 376 -4.43 -0.79 20.32
C CYS A 376 -4.44 0.65 20.85
N ARG A 377 -3.48 1.02 21.69
CA ARG A 377 -3.32 2.39 22.18
C ARG A 377 -2.02 3.01 21.67
N ILE A 378 -2.11 4.23 21.16
CA ILE A 378 -1.00 5.01 20.62
C ILE A 378 -1.03 6.38 21.29
N GLY A 379 -0.27 6.54 22.39
CA GLY A 379 -0.38 7.76 23.19
C GLY A 379 -1.76 7.85 23.84
N GLU A 380 -2.52 8.91 23.50
CA GLU A 380 -3.88 9.12 23.98
C GLU A 380 -4.94 8.46 23.08
N ASP A 381 -4.58 8.12 21.85
CA ASP A 381 -5.49 7.49 20.90
C ASP A 381 -5.71 6.02 21.22
N SER A 382 -6.95 5.55 21.02
CA SER A 382 -7.37 4.17 21.26
C SER A 382 -8.17 3.64 20.08
N PHE A 383 -7.79 2.44 19.63
CA PHE A 383 -8.39 1.75 18.50
C PHE A 383 -8.88 0.37 18.96
N ASP A 384 -10.18 0.25 19.17
CA ASP A 384 -10.83 -0.98 19.62
C ASP A 384 -11.37 -1.80 18.44
N VAL A 385 -11.34 -3.13 18.59
CA VAL A 385 -12.01 -4.07 17.70
C VAL A 385 -12.73 -5.15 18.51
N ASP A 386 -13.88 -5.57 18.02
CA ASP A 386 -14.68 -6.66 18.58
C ASP A 386 -15.09 -7.60 17.45
N PHE A 387 -14.45 -8.77 17.40
CA PHE A 387 -14.72 -9.79 16.38
C PHE A 387 -15.76 -10.83 16.82
N SER A 388 -16.48 -10.61 17.93
CA SER A 388 -17.61 -11.46 18.35
C SER A 388 -18.89 -11.13 17.60
N LYS A 389 -19.04 -9.88 17.14
CA LYS A 389 -20.20 -9.39 16.39
C LYS A 389 -20.20 -9.98 14.98
N LYS A 390 -20.67 -11.22 14.86
CA LYS A 390 -21.06 -11.82 13.59
C LYS A 390 -22.50 -11.44 13.33
N ASN A 391 -22.73 -10.36 12.59
CA ASN A 391 -24.05 -10.14 12.04
C ASN A 391 -24.25 -11.15 10.90
N ALA A 392 -25.31 -11.95 10.99
CA ALA A 392 -25.78 -12.77 9.89
C ALA A 392 -26.29 -11.82 8.79
N THR A 393 -25.39 -11.28 7.97
CA THR A 393 -25.79 -10.58 6.75
C THR A 393 -25.81 -11.58 5.61
N THR A 394 -26.97 -11.62 4.99
CA THR A 394 -27.47 -12.56 4.00
C THR A 394 -26.56 -12.70 2.79
N ASP A 395 -26.41 -13.95 2.40
CA ASP A 395 -25.69 -14.51 1.26
C ASP A 395 -26.38 -14.15 -0.08
N GLU A 396 -26.70 -12.87 -0.32
CA GLU A 396 -27.56 -12.50 -1.47
C GLU A 396 -26.85 -11.85 -2.66
N ASN A 397 -25.53 -11.69 -2.68
CA ASN A 397 -24.83 -11.14 -3.86
C ASN A 397 -23.49 -11.82 -4.19
N ALA A 398 -23.47 -13.16 -4.15
CA ALA A 398 -22.43 -13.97 -4.78
C ALA A 398 -22.99 -14.70 -6.02
N ARG A 399 -23.24 -13.94 -7.09
CA ARG A 399 -23.23 -14.44 -8.47
C ARG A 399 -22.34 -13.55 -9.33
#